data_AF-A0A0N4ZJW7-F1
#
_entry.id   AF-A0A0N4ZJW7-F1
#
_cell.length_a   1.000
_cell.length_b   1.000
_cell.length_c   1.000
_cell.angle_alpha   90.00
_cell.angle_beta   90.00
_cell.angle_gamma   90.00
#
_symmetry.space_group_name_H-M   'P 1'
#
loop_
_entity.id
_entity.type
_entity.pdbx_description
1 polymer ?
#
loop_
_entity_poly.entity_id
_entity_poly.type
_entity_poly.pdbx_seq_one_letter_code
_entity_poly.pdbx_strand_id
1 'polypeptide(L)'
;MLTFIIFIFLANYLECVSDNTPSWSFVDDHHNECVALKVDATLTLTYFQENSQEKSYVSIPLLATSTVNRYNSSCNTLRNVNSLNITSQILSLDFPKNYVGWGISFFFSNDTTLFKIPSNNFGLYQIQIDANFSSMPNTFINPKLETHKYISFLDFNDNNDLFNSIYAETDHSYFCPSSNTYELIGPEEDTLEASITLKNFRTQAYTNIYTSDDEHLNNIFSSTTTKINFQEKETCPSDQSKTDWVPIISGSILTALILINLLFYLFYRYRLSNDVLAIVNPNSHFADKIYDKKMDEFDSLDRSTNSD
;
A
#
# COMPACT_ATOMS: atom_id res chain seq x y z
N MET A 1 17.64 -30.54 -3.14
CA MET A 1 18.12 -29.81 -1.95
C MET A 1 17.98 -28.29 -2.07
N LEU A 2 18.29 -27.68 -3.23
CA LEU A 2 18.19 -26.22 -3.42
C LEU A 2 16.75 -25.66 -3.33
N THR A 3 15.75 -26.41 -3.80
CA THR A 3 14.33 -26.01 -3.78
C THR A 3 13.70 -25.99 -2.40
N PHE A 4 14.20 -26.81 -1.47
CA PHE A 4 13.69 -26.88 -0.09
C PHE A 4 14.18 -25.71 0.77
N ILE A 5 15.38 -25.18 0.47
CA ILE A 5 15.97 -24.04 1.19
C ILE A 5 15.27 -22.72 0.81
N ILE A 6 14.85 -22.58 -0.45
CA ILE A 6 14.09 -21.40 -0.91
C ILE A 6 12.70 -21.34 -0.25
N PHE A 7 12.02 -22.48 -0.10
CA PHE A 7 10.72 -22.54 0.58
C PHE A 7 10.79 -22.21 2.08
N ILE A 8 11.87 -22.62 2.76
CA ILE A 8 12.08 -22.28 4.19
C ILE A 8 12.46 -20.80 4.36
N PHE A 9 13.15 -20.19 3.40
CA PHE A 9 13.44 -18.75 3.45
C PHE A 9 12.20 -17.88 3.20
N LEU A 10 11.27 -18.31 2.34
CA LEU A 10 10.00 -17.60 2.12
C LEU A 10 9.00 -17.76 3.28
N ALA A 11 8.99 -18.89 3.99
CA ALA A 11 8.09 -19.10 5.12
C ALA A 11 8.47 -18.28 6.37
N ASN A 12 9.75 -17.91 6.53
CA ASN A 12 10.24 -17.17 7.71
C ASN A 12 10.10 -15.64 7.60
N TYR A 13 9.62 -15.10 6.47
CA TYR A 13 9.38 -13.66 6.30
C TYR A 13 7.94 -13.21 6.58
N LEU A 14 7.06 -14.13 6.96
CA LEU A 14 5.79 -13.77 7.62
C LEU A 14 6.07 -13.47 9.10
N GLU A 15 6.86 -12.43 9.35
CA GLU A 15 6.83 -11.79 10.66
C GLU A 15 5.43 -11.21 10.84
N CYS A 16 4.69 -11.77 11.80
CA CYS A 16 3.51 -11.14 12.37
C CYS A 16 3.91 -9.76 12.88
N VAL A 17 3.66 -8.72 12.08
CA VAL A 17 3.71 -7.32 12.53
C VAL A 17 2.72 -7.20 13.69
N SER A 18 3.21 -6.78 14.84
CA SER A 18 2.36 -6.51 16.00
C SER A 18 1.35 -5.42 15.65
N ASP A 19 0.08 -5.77 15.79
CA ASP A 19 -1.05 -5.01 15.28
C ASP A 19 -1.46 -3.89 16.26
N ASN A 20 -0.52 -2.98 16.56
CA ASN A 20 -0.69 -1.89 17.53
C ASN A 20 -1.38 -0.64 16.97
N THR A 21 -1.81 -0.66 15.71
CA THR A 21 -2.51 0.46 15.07
C THR A 21 -3.87 0.70 15.75
N PRO A 22 -4.17 1.93 16.20
CA PRO A 22 -5.38 2.21 16.93
C PRO A 22 -6.62 2.08 16.04
N SER A 23 -7.74 1.75 16.67
CA SER A 23 -8.98 1.44 15.96
C SER A 23 -10.19 2.00 16.69
N TRP A 24 -11.14 2.54 15.93
CA TRP A 24 -12.36 3.18 16.38
C TRP A 24 -13.54 2.70 15.53
N SER A 25 -14.70 2.54 16.15
CA SER A 25 -15.94 2.28 15.42
C SER A 25 -17.10 3.04 16.02
N PHE A 26 -18.09 3.35 15.18
CA PHE A 26 -19.33 3.97 15.59
C PHE A 26 -20.48 2.97 15.40
N VAL A 27 -21.26 2.84 16.47
CA VAL A 27 -22.46 2.00 16.54
C VAL A 27 -23.68 2.90 16.62
N ASP A 28 -24.74 2.54 15.92
CA ASP A 28 -26.03 3.23 16.03
C ASP A 28 -26.71 2.96 17.40
N ASP A 29 -27.87 3.60 17.61
CA ASP A 29 -28.68 3.40 18.81
C ASP A 29 -29.23 1.97 18.95
N HIS A 30 -29.23 1.20 17.87
CA HIS A 30 -29.62 -0.21 17.81
C HIS A 30 -28.44 -1.17 18.00
N HIS A 31 -27.24 -0.65 18.33
CA HIS A 31 -26.00 -1.40 18.50
C HIS A 31 -25.44 -2.05 17.22
N ASN A 32 -25.86 -1.59 16.05
CA ASN A 32 -25.27 -2.00 14.78
C ASN A 32 -24.03 -1.14 14.50
N GLU A 33 -22.88 -1.78 14.33
CA GLU A 33 -21.67 -1.10 13.83
C GLU A 33 -21.85 -0.78 12.35
N CYS A 34 -21.73 0.50 12.00
CA CYS A 34 -21.95 0.97 10.63
C CYS A 34 -20.68 1.49 9.97
N VAL A 35 -19.76 2.05 10.76
CA VAL A 35 -18.47 2.55 10.28
C VAL A 35 -17.38 2.18 11.26
N ALA A 36 -16.27 1.68 10.73
CA ALA A 36 -15.07 1.41 11.51
C ALA A 36 -13.81 1.90 10.79
N LEU A 37 -12.82 2.26 11.59
CA LEU A 37 -11.56 2.84 11.14
C LEU A 37 -10.43 2.29 12.01
N LYS A 38 -9.33 1.95 11.37
CA LYS A 38 -8.07 1.58 12.01
C LYS A 38 -6.94 2.24 11.25
N VAL A 39 -6.17 3.11 11.88
CA VAL A 39 -5.16 3.90 11.18
C VAL A 39 -4.11 4.51 12.09
N ASP A 40 -2.87 4.57 11.60
CA ASP A 40 -1.84 5.44 12.12
C ASP A 40 -1.84 6.72 11.26
N ALA A 41 -2.40 7.80 11.77
CA ALA A 41 -2.55 9.06 11.03
C ALA A 41 -1.67 10.18 11.59
N THR A 42 -1.09 10.99 10.72
CA THR A 42 -0.38 12.22 11.08
C THR A 42 -0.93 13.37 10.25
N LEU A 43 -1.38 14.43 10.92
CA LEU A 43 -1.88 15.66 10.32
C LEU A 43 -0.70 16.61 10.11
N THR A 44 -0.60 17.23 8.95
CA THR A 44 0.34 18.33 8.70
C THR A 44 -0.47 19.57 8.37
N LEU A 45 -0.42 20.57 9.25
CA LEU A 45 -1.27 21.75 9.22
C LEU A 45 -0.41 23.02 9.15
N THR A 46 -0.91 24.02 8.44
CA THR A 46 -0.31 25.36 8.44
C THR A 46 -1.09 26.34 9.30
N TYR A 47 -0.40 27.31 9.89
CA TYR A 47 -1.04 28.42 10.58
C TYR A 47 -0.23 29.70 10.42
N PHE A 48 -0.89 30.85 10.57
CA PHE A 48 -0.22 32.14 10.62
C PHE A 48 0.07 32.52 12.07
N GLN A 49 1.27 33.04 12.33
CA GLN A 49 1.62 33.63 13.61
C GLN A 49 1.18 35.10 13.65
N GLU A 50 0.87 35.61 14.84
CA GLU A 50 0.65 37.04 15.04
C GLU A 50 1.89 37.83 14.60
N ASN A 51 1.68 38.87 13.81
CA ASN A 51 2.73 39.74 13.25
C ASN A 51 3.68 39.07 12.23
N SER A 52 3.38 37.85 11.78
CA SER A 52 4.05 37.22 10.65
C SER A 52 3.10 37.07 9.46
N GLN A 53 3.63 37.24 8.25
CA GLN A 53 2.94 36.85 7.01
C GLN A 53 3.38 35.47 6.53
N GLU A 54 4.41 34.88 7.13
CA GLU A 54 4.89 33.55 6.75
C GLU A 54 4.04 32.45 7.40
N LYS A 55 3.78 31.39 6.63
CA LYS A 55 3.09 30.19 7.09
C LYS A 55 4.03 29.36 7.96
N SER A 56 3.55 28.94 9.12
CA SER A 56 4.23 27.98 9.98
C SER A 56 3.60 26.60 9.83
N TYR A 57 4.42 25.56 9.76
CA TYR A 57 3.99 24.17 9.56
C TYR A 57 4.13 23.38 10.86
N VAL A 58 3.13 22.56 11.17
CA VAL A 58 3.11 21.70 12.34
C VAL A 58 2.66 20.30 11.93
N SER A 59 3.28 19.27 12.51
CA SER A 59 2.81 17.89 12.40
C SER A 59 2.23 17.39 13.73
N ILE A 60 1.01 16.85 13.68
CA ILE A 60 0.26 16.37 14.85
C ILE A 60 -0.16 14.92 14.59
N PRO A 61 0.28 13.94 15.40
CA PRO A 61 -0.21 12.58 15.28
C PRO A 61 -1.66 12.48 15.78
N LEU A 62 -2.47 11.65 15.12
CA LEU A 62 -3.73 11.20 15.66
C LEU A 62 -3.45 10.26 16.83
N LEU A 63 -3.93 10.63 18.01
CA LEU A 63 -3.60 9.92 19.24
C LEU A 63 -4.50 8.68 19.39
N ALA A 64 -3.92 7.55 19.78
CA ALA A 64 -4.67 6.31 20.08
C ALA A 64 -5.73 6.50 21.19
N THR A 65 -5.56 7.50 22.04
CA THR A 65 -6.49 7.88 23.12
C THR A 65 -7.64 8.78 22.67
N SER A 66 -7.72 9.13 21.37
CA SER A 66 -8.84 9.86 20.79
C SER A 66 -10.13 9.04 20.94
N THR A 67 -11.27 9.72 21.07
CA THR A 67 -12.55 9.07 21.34
C THR A 67 -13.58 9.39 20.27
N VAL A 68 -14.45 8.44 19.94
CA VAL A 68 -15.53 8.67 18.97
C VAL A 68 -16.51 9.70 19.50
N ASN A 69 -16.69 10.78 18.73
CA ASN A 69 -17.67 11.81 19.01
C ASN A 69 -19.05 11.33 18.56
N ARG A 70 -19.89 10.91 19.52
CA ARG A 70 -21.23 10.39 19.25
C ARG A 70 -22.22 11.43 18.70
N TYR A 71 -21.96 12.72 18.89
CA TYR A 71 -22.85 13.78 18.42
C TYR A 71 -22.61 14.14 16.96
N ASN A 72 -21.39 13.96 16.48
CA ASN A 72 -21.00 14.28 15.10
C ASN A 72 -20.85 13.04 14.20
N SER A 73 -20.76 11.84 14.78
CA SER A 73 -20.77 10.58 14.04
C SER A 73 -22.20 10.16 13.69
N SER A 74 -22.38 9.48 12.55
CA SER A 74 -23.70 9.03 12.10
C SER A 74 -23.59 7.84 11.15
N CYS A 75 -24.52 6.88 11.28
CA CYS A 75 -24.65 5.75 10.37
C CYS A 75 -25.49 6.05 9.12
N ASN A 76 -26.19 7.18 9.12
CA ASN A 76 -26.92 7.66 7.96
C ASN A 76 -27.34 9.11 8.20
N THR A 77 -26.80 10.02 7.39
CA THR A 77 -27.24 11.41 7.40
C THR A 77 -27.16 12.01 6.00
N LEU A 78 -28.09 12.90 5.69
CA LEU A 78 -28.11 13.62 4.43
C LEU A 78 -27.34 14.93 4.61
N ARG A 79 -26.21 15.08 3.89
CA ARG A 79 -25.42 16.31 3.92
C ARG A 79 -25.58 17.09 2.64
N ASN A 80 -25.72 18.41 2.77
CA ASN A 80 -25.62 19.29 1.62
C ASN A 80 -24.15 19.70 1.42
N VAL A 81 -23.54 19.28 0.32
CA VAL A 81 -22.17 19.61 -0.08
C VAL A 81 -22.22 20.17 -1.50
N ASN A 82 -21.75 21.39 -1.72
CA ASN A 82 -21.78 22.07 -3.02
C ASN A 82 -23.16 22.06 -3.70
N SER A 83 -24.24 22.29 -2.93
CA SER A 83 -25.64 22.24 -3.38
C SER A 83 -26.18 20.85 -3.75
N LEU A 84 -25.42 19.78 -3.51
CA LEU A 84 -25.83 18.39 -3.70
C LEU A 84 -26.13 17.74 -2.35
N ASN A 85 -27.17 16.92 -2.31
CA ASN A 85 -27.51 16.16 -1.12
C ASN A 85 -26.86 14.76 -1.20
N ILE A 86 -25.93 14.50 -0.29
CA ILE A 86 -25.10 13.30 -0.27
C ILE A 86 -25.45 12.49 0.98
N THR A 87 -25.93 11.27 0.79
CA THR A 87 -26.08 10.31 1.88
C THR A 87 -24.70 9.96 2.41
N SER A 88 -24.51 10.15 3.71
CA SER A 88 -23.21 10.08 4.36
C SER A 88 -23.24 9.19 5.60
N GLN A 89 -22.19 8.40 5.75
CA GLN A 89 -21.77 7.83 7.03
C GLN A 89 -20.57 8.63 7.54
N ILE A 90 -20.57 8.94 8.83
CA ILE A 90 -19.62 9.86 9.43
C ILE A 90 -19.01 9.19 10.64
N LEU A 91 -17.68 9.15 10.67
CA LEU A 91 -16.93 8.83 11.88
C LEU A 91 -16.15 10.06 12.31
N SER A 92 -16.55 10.65 13.44
CA SER A 92 -15.89 11.79 14.05
C SER A 92 -15.13 11.34 15.30
N LEU A 93 -13.88 11.78 15.42
CA LEU A 93 -13.00 11.52 16.55
C LEU A 93 -12.63 12.84 17.21
N ASP A 94 -12.86 12.94 18.52
CA ASP A 94 -12.35 14.02 19.34
C ASP A 94 -10.98 13.65 19.89
N PHE A 95 -10.07 14.62 19.90
CA PHE A 95 -8.79 14.47 20.58
C PHE A 95 -9.01 14.39 22.10
N PRO A 96 -8.02 13.86 22.85
CA PRO A 96 -8.11 13.73 24.29
C PRO A 96 -8.39 15.07 25.01
N LYS A 97 -8.93 15.00 26.23
CA LYS A 97 -9.45 16.17 26.99
C LYS A 97 -8.48 17.34 27.19
N ASN A 98 -7.17 17.13 27.06
CA ASN A 98 -6.17 18.19 27.12
C ASN A 98 -6.10 19.04 25.84
N TYR A 99 -6.77 18.63 24.77
CA TYR A 99 -6.80 19.29 23.46
C TYR A 99 -8.24 19.61 23.05
N VAL A 100 -8.96 20.35 23.91
CA VAL A 100 -10.39 20.65 23.71
C VAL A 100 -10.61 21.41 22.39
N GLY A 101 -11.60 20.98 21.61
CA GLY A 101 -11.96 21.58 20.33
C GLY A 101 -11.15 21.05 19.15
N TRP A 102 -10.25 20.10 19.38
CA TRP A 102 -9.61 19.33 18.30
C TRP A 102 -10.41 18.09 17.93
N GLY A 103 -10.60 17.88 16.64
CA GLY A 103 -11.24 16.68 16.13
C GLY A 103 -10.95 16.44 14.66
N ILE A 104 -11.17 15.20 14.23
CA ILE A 104 -11.13 14.79 12.83
C ILE A 104 -12.39 14.02 12.48
N SER A 105 -12.97 14.30 11.32
CA SER A 105 -14.17 13.62 10.82
C SER A 105 -13.92 13.05 9.44
N PHE A 106 -14.27 11.79 9.25
CA PHE A 106 -14.20 11.05 8.00
C PHE A 106 -15.62 10.86 7.46
N PHE A 107 -15.85 11.25 6.20
CA PHE A 107 -17.16 11.19 5.58
C PHE A 107 -17.16 10.22 4.40
N PHE A 108 -18.04 9.22 4.48
CA PHE A 108 -18.17 8.15 3.51
C PHE A 108 -19.50 8.25 2.77
N SER A 109 -19.50 7.94 1.48
CA SER A 109 -20.71 7.84 0.66
C SER A 109 -20.70 6.60 -0.21
N ASN A 110 -21.88 6.09 -0.53
CA ASN A 110 -22.12 5.04 -1.51
C ASN A 110 -22.89 5.56 -2.75
N ASP A 111 -22.93 6.88 -2.95
CA ASP A 111 -23.64 7.49 -4.07
C ASP A 111 -22.89 7.29 -5.39
N THR A 112 -23.32 6.27 -6.13
CA THR A 112 -22.79 5.92 -7.46
C THR A 112 -22.96 7.02 -8.50
N THR A 113 -23.94 7.91 -8.34
CA THR A 113 -24.25 8.93 -9.35
C THR A 113 -23.31 10.13 -9.26
N LEU A 114 -23.03 10.57 -8.03
CA LEU A 114 -22.18 11.73 -7.79
C LEU A 114 -20.71 11.38 -7.96
N PHE A 115 -20.33 10.18 -7.58
CA PHE A 115 -18.93 9.83 -7.44
C PHE A 115 -18.42 8.75 -8.40
N LYS A 116 -19.23 8.31 -9.38
CA LYS A 116 -18.82 7.35 -10.43
C LYS A 116 -18.21 6.03 -9.91
N ILE A 117 -18.52 5.64 -8.68
CA ILE A 117 -18.13 4.33 -8.14
C ILE A 117 -19.02 3.21 -8.68
N PRO A 118 -18.50 1.97 -8.74
CA PRO A 118 -19.33 0.81 -9.03
C PRO A 118 -20.50 0.70 -8.04
N SER A 119 -21.61 0.15 -8.53
CA SER A 119 -22.71 -0.27 -7.66
C SER A 119 -22.18 -1.27 -6.64
N ASN A 120 -22.49 -1.07 -5.36
CA ASN A 120 -22.01 -1.84 -4.20
C ASN A 120 -20.70 -1.35 -3.56
N ASN A 121 -20.20 -0.17 -3.92
CA ASN A 121 -19.00 0.38 -3.28
C ASN A 121 -19.34 1.54 -2.34
N PHE A 122 -18.47 1.77 -1.37
CA PHE A 122 -18.40 3.02 -0.61
C PHE A 122 -17.06 3.71 -0.89
N GLY A 123 -17.01 5.02 -0.73
CA GLY A 123 -15.78 5.81 -0.84
C GLY A 123 -15.70 6.91 0.21
N LEU A 124 -14.48 7.27 0.59
CA LEU A 124 -14.19 8.39 1.49
C LEU A 124 -14.14 9.68 0.67
N TYR A 125 -15.18 10.51 0.76
CA TYR A 125 -15.25 11.72 -0.09
C TYR A 125 -14.73 12.98 0.59
N GLN A 126 -14.69 13.02 1.92
CA GLN A 126 -14.26 14.21 2.64
C GLN A 126 -13.59 13.86 3.96
N ILE A 127 -12.57 14.65 4.31
CA ILE A 127 -12.00 14.72 5.65
C ILE A 127 -12.15 16.16 6.16
N GLN A 128 -12.58 16.30 7.41
CA GLN A 128 -12.62 17.58 8.10
C GLN A 128 -11.77 17.52 9.35
N ILE A 129 -10.98 18.57 9.60
CA ILE A 129 -10.20 18.75 10.81
C ILE A 129 -10.68 20.02 11.49
N ASP A 130 -11.15 19.87 12.72
CA ASP A 130 -11.45 20.99 13.62
C ASP A 130 -10.19 21.23 14.47
N ALA A 131 -9.63 22.43 14.37
CA ALA A 131 -8.40 22.82 15.06
C ALA A 131 -8.66 23.97 16.03
N ASN A 132 -8.19 23.81 17.27
CA ASN A 132 -8.18 24.85 18.29
C ASN A 132 -6.73 25.16 18.71
N PHE A 133 -6.08 26.10 18.03
CA PHE A 133 -4.66 26.38 18.23
C PHE A 133 -4.37 26.80 19.68
N SER A 134 -5.32 27.50 20.32
CA SER A 134 -5.23 27.93 21.72
C SER A 134 -5.13 26.78 22.73
N SER A 135 -5.61 25.58 22.40
CA SER A 135 -5.50 24.41 23.28
C SER A 135 -4.16 23.66 23.16
N MET A 136 -3.28 24.07 22.24
CA MET A 136 -1.95 23.48 22.02
C MET A 136 -0.85 24.56 21.94
N PRO A 137 -0.66 25.40 22.98
CA PRO A 137 0.22 26.58 22.93
C PRO A 137 1.71 26.24 22.76
N ASN A 138 2.13 25.02 23.13
CA ASN A 138 3.50 24.56 22.92
C ASN A 138 3.80 24.20 21.46
N THR A 139 2.75 23.97 20.68
CA THR A 139 2.83 23.55 19.28
C THR A 139 2.52 24.73 18.34
N PHE A 140 1.50 25.52 18.70
CA PHE A 140 1.09 26.72 17.98
C PHE A 140 1.53 27.96 18.75
N ILE A 141 2.61 28.57 18.32
CA ILE A 141 3.21 29.72 18.99
C ILE A 141 2.52 30.98 18.46
N ASN A 142 1.81 31.71 19.33
CA ASN A 142 1.09 32.95 19.02
C ASN A 142 0.29 32.88 17.70
N PRO A 143 -0.68 31.95 17.56
CA PRO A 143 -1.45 31.82 16.34
C PRO A 143 -2.35 33.05 16.13
N LYS A 144 -2.42 33.55 14.89
CA LYS A 144 -3.28 34.69 14.51
C LYS A 144 -4.77 34.38 14.62
N LEU A 145 -5.15 33.12 14.45
CA LEU A 145 -6.49 32.61 14.65
C LEU A 145 -6.52 31.79 15.95
N GLU A 146 -7.65 31.74 16.64
CA GLU A 146 -7.82 30.82 17.78
C GLU A 146 -8.24 29.43 17.32
N THR A 147 -9.16 29.38 16.35
CA THR A 147 -9.72 28.14 15.79
C THR A 147 -9.76 28.21 14.28
N HIS A 148 -9.67 27.05 13.64
CA HIS A 148 -9.82 26.91 12.20
C HIS A 148 -10.38 25.54 11.84
N LYS A 149 -11.08 25.46 10.70
CA LYS A 149 -11.62 24.21 10.18
C LYS A 149 -11.05 23.95 8.80
N TYR A 150 -10.26 22.89 8.68
CA TYR A 150 -9.74 22.41 7.41
C TYR A 150 -10.75 21.42 6.83
N ILE A 151 -11.20 21.68 5.62
CA ILE A 151 -12.13 20.81 4.90
C ILE A 151 -11.44 20.40 3.61
N SER A 152 -11.34 19.09 3.36
CA SER A 152 -10.80 18.62 2.09
C SER A 152 -11.59 19.18 0.92
N PHE A 153 -10.89 19.69 -0.08
CA PHE A 153 -11.51 20.11 -1.33
C PHE A 153 -12.18 18.90 -2.00
N LEU A 154 -13.35 19.14 -2.60
CA LEU A 154 -14.11 18.13 -3.32
C LEU A 154 -14.44 18.69 -4.71
N ASP A 155 -13.82 18.13 -5.74
CA ASP A 155 -14.11 18.38 -7.14
C ASP A 155 -14.50 17.10 -7.86
N PHE A 156 -15.80 16.98 -8.14
CA PHE A 156 -16.36 15.84 -8.86
C PHE A 156 -15.79 15.63 -10.29
N ASN A 157 -15.01 16.57 -10.80
CA ASN A 157 -14.34 16.48 -12.10
C ASN A 157 -12.87 16.06 -12.01
N ASP A 158 -12.24 16.11 -10.84
CA ASP A 158 -10.86 15.68 -10.67
C ASP A 158 -10.80 14.18 -10.34
N ASN A 159 -10.05 13.43 -11.16
CA ASN A 159 -9.85 12.00 -10.96
C ASN A 159 -8.83 11.69 -9.84
N ASN A 160 -8.10 12.69 -9.34
CA ASN A 160 -7.11 12.52 -8.27
C ASN A 160 -7.65 12.81 -6.87
N ASP A 161 -8.94 13.12 -6.75
CA ASP A 161 -9.56 13.41 -5.46
C ASP A 161 -9.46 12.26 -4.46
N LEU A 162 -9.51 12.60 -3.17
CA LEU A 162 -9.53 11.66 -2.04
C LEU A 162 -10.53 10.51 -2.26
N PHE A 163 -11.68 10.85 -2.84
CA PHE A 163 -12.73 9.91 -3.17
C PHE A 163 -12.28 8.82 -4.16
N ASN A 164 -11.56 9.19 -5.22
CA ASN A 164 -11.08 8.23 -6.22
C ASN A 164 -9.91 7.40 -5.70
N SER A 165 -9.33 7.79 -4.57
CA SER A 165 -8.17 7.13 -3.97
C SER A 165 -8.54 6.10 -2.89
N ILE A 166 -9.71 6.24 -2.25
CA ILE A 166 -10.15 5.39 -1.14
C ILE A 166 -11.59 4.95 -1.36
N TYR A 167 -11.75 3.76 -1.93
CA TYR A 167 -13.04 3.09 -2.10
C TYR A 167 -12.87 1.57 -1.97
N ALA A 168 -13.94 0.88 -1.57
CA ALA A 168 -14.01 -0.57 -1.51
C ALA A 168 -15.47 -1.04 -1.66
N GLU A 169 -15.66 -2.33 -1.93
CA GLU A 169 -16.98 -2.96 -1.88
C GLU A 169 -17.57 -2.93 -0.45
N THR A 170 -18.89 -2.79 -0.31
CA THR A 170 -19.57 -2.64 1.00
C THR A 170 -19.59 -3.90 1.87
N ASP A 171 -19.27 -5.06 1.28
CA ASP A 171 -19.03 -6.34 1.96
C ASP A 171 -17.54 -6.61 2.27
N HIS A 172 -16.68 -5.64 1.95
CA HIS A 172 -15.25 -5.65 2.22
C HIS A 172 -14.83 -4.43 3.06
N SER A 173 -13.65 -4.55 3.68
CA SER A 173 -12.94 -3.44 4.29
C SER A 173 -11.81 -2.98 3.37
N TYR A 174 -11.72 -1.68 3.11
CA TYR A 174 -10.56 -1.12 2.43
C TYR A 174 -9.33 -1.26 3.33
N PHE A 175 -8.20 -1.71 2.78
CA PHE A 175 -6.94 -1.84 3.51
C PHE A 175 -5.76 -1.33 2.70
N CYS A 176 -4.98 -0.42 3.28
CA CYS A 176 -3.74 0.06 2.68
C CYS A 176 -2.61 0.07 3.73
N PRO A 177 -1.62 -0.83 3.63
CA PRO A 177 -0.51 -0.89 4.57
C PRO A 177 0.50 0.24 4.35
N SER A 178 0.66 0.67 3.09
CA SER A 178 1.56 1.74 2.69
C SER A 178 1.17 3.09 3.32
N SER A 179 2.18 3.91 3.57
CA SER A 179 1.99 5.28 4.02
C SER A 179 1.65 6.15 2.82
N ASN A 180 0.43 6.70 2.79
CA ASN A 180 -0.03 7.61 1.74
C ASN A 180 -0.38 8.97 2.34
N THR A 181 0.08 10.03 1.69
CA THR A 181 -0.24 11.41 2.07
C THR A 181 -1.30 11.95 1.13
N TYR A 182 -2.39 12.46 1.71
CA TYR A 182 -3.49 13.08 0.99
C TYR A 182 -3.48 14.57 1.29
N GLU A 183 -3.47 15.38 0.24
CA GLU A 183 -3.65 16.82 0.35
C GLU A 183 -5.14 17.11 0.61
N LEU A 184 -5.43 17.88 1.66
CA LEU A 184 -6.80 18.30 1.99
C LEU A 184 -7.07 19.68 1.41
N ILE A 185 -6.14 20.61 1.63
CA ILE A 185 -6.16 21.97 1.07
C ILE A 185 -4.80 22.20 0.46
N GLY A 186 -4.80 22.49 -0.85
CA GLY A 186 -3.58 22.69 -1.63
C GLY A 186 -2.90 24.04 -1.40
N PRO A 187 -1.67 24.18 -1.94
CA PRO A 187 -0.86 25.37 -1.76
C PRO A 187 -1.40 26.54 -2.60
N GLU A 188 -2.04 27.50 -1.93
CA GLU A 188 -2.36 28.82 -2.49
C GLU A 188 -1.80 29.91 -1.56
N GLU A 189 -1.45 31.08 -2.10
CA GLU A 189 -0.71 32.13 -1.34
C GLU A 189 -1.41 32.53 -0.03
N ASP A 190 -2.75 32.60 -0.02
CA ASP A 190 -3.55 33.10 1.11
C ASP A 190 -4.33 32.00 1.87
N THR A 191 -4.07 30.72 1.62
CA THR A 191 -4.80 29.61 2.27
C THR A 191 -3.98 28.90 3.33
N LEU A 192 -4.67 28.37 4.34
CA LEU A 192 -4.08 27.45 5.30
C LEU A 192 -4.10 26.03 4.72
N GLU A 193 -2.99 25.64 4.12
CA GLU A 193 -2.70 24.28 3.64
C GLU A 193 -2.86 23.25 4.76
N ALA A 194 -3.37 22.08 4.38
CA ALA A 194 -3.46 20.92 5.24
C ALA A 194 -3.30 19.64 4.44
N SER A 195 -2.60 18.68 5.02
CA SER A 195 -2.50 17.32 4.49
C SER A 195 -2.58 16.31 5.63
N ILE A 196 -2.90 15.07 5.26
CA ILE A 196 -2.97 13.94 6.19
C ILE A 196 -2.20 12.76 5.63
N THR A 197 -1.28 12.23 6.43
CA THR A 197 -0.57 11.00 6.12
C THR A 197 -1.24 9.85 6.85
N LEU A 198 -1.73 8.87 6.11
CA LEU A 198 -2.38 7.66 6.61
C LEU A 198 -1.47 6.45 6.39
N LYS A 199 -1.25 5.65 7.43
CA LYS A 199 -0.48 4.39 7.38
C LYS A 199 -1.27 3.28 8.07
N ASN A 200 -1.11 2.04 7.60
CA ASN A 200 -1.88 0.89 8.08
C ASN A 200 -3.39 1.17 8.10
N PHE A 201 -3.86 1.88 7.08
CA PHE A 201 -5.22 2.40 7.03
C PHE A 201 -6.18 1.30 6.63
N ARG A 202 -7.13 0.99 7.51
CA ARG A 202 -8.23 0.07 7.26
C ARG A 202 -9.55 0.75 7.61
N THR A 203 -10.53 0.67 6.72
CA THR A 203 -11.85 1.24 6.98
C THR A 203 -12.96 0.39 6.35
N GLN A 204 -14.13 0.42 6.96
CA GLN A 204 -15.36 -0.15 6.42
C GLN A 204 -16.51 0.82 6.69
N ALA A 205 -17.41 0.97 5.74
CA ALA A 205 -18.61 1.79 5.83
C ALA A 205 -19.72 1.16 4.98
N TYR A 206 -20.97 1.48 5.31
CA TYR A 206 -22.18 0.94 4.68
C TYR A 206 -22.31 -0.58 4.75
N THR A 207 -21.54 -1.22 5.64
CA THR A 207 -21.62 -2.65 5.87
C THR A 207 -22.89 -2.99 6.62
N ASN A 208 -23.65 -3.97 6.13
CA ASN A 208 -24.69 -4.63 6.89
C ASN A 208 -24.07 -5.71 7.79
N ILE A 209 -23.57 -5.32 8.97
CA ILE A 209 -23.18 -6.30 9.98
C ILE A 209 -24.46 -6.78 10.66
N TYR A 210 -25.13 -7.77 10.08
CA TYR A 210 -26.08 -8.56 10.84
C TYR A 210 -25.27 -9.35 11.87
N THR A 211 -25.36 -8.95 13.13
CA THR A 211 -25.04 -9.85 14.25
C THR A 211 -26.08 -10.97 14.22
N SER A 212 -25.86 -11.98 13.40
CA SER A 212 -26.59 -13.23 13.50
C SER A 212 -26.21 -13.85 14.84
N ASP A 213 -27.14 -13.79 15.79
CA ASP A 213 -27.04 -14.36 17.13
C ASP A 213 -26.90 -15.89 17.16
N ASP A 214 -26.71 -16.56 16.02
CA ASP A 214 -26.64 -18.02 15.97
C ASP A 214 -25.41 -18.57 15.24
N GLU A 215 -24.72 -19.43 16.00
CA GLU A 215 -23.81 -20.49 15.57
C GLU A 215 -22.41 -20.11 15.07
N HIS A 216 -21.54 -19.72 16.00
CA HIS A 216 -20.49 -20.64 16.46
C HIS A 216 -19.91 -20.17 17.81
N LEU A 217 -20.40 -20.79 18.88
CA LEU A 217 -19.75 -20.87 20.19
C LEU A 217 -18.27 -21.25 20.01
N ASN A 218 -17.37 -20.27 20.20
CA ASN A 218 -16.08 -20.42 20.88
C ASN A 218 -15.35 -19.07 20.85
N ASN A 219 -15.76 -18.15 21.72
CA ASN A 219 -14.89 -17.19 22.41
C ASN A 219 -15.74 -16.42 23.43
N ILE A 220 -16.25 -17.18 24.41
CA ILE A 220 -16.97 -16.66 25.55
C ILE A 220 -15.93 -16.31 26.64
N PHE A 221 -15.87 -15.02 26.95
CA PHE A 221 -15.09 -14.34 27.99
C PHE A 221 -13.57 -14.17 27.78
N SER A 222 -13.19 -13.04 27.17
CA SER A 222 -12.01 -12.29 27.62
C SER A 222 -12.23 -10.78 27.53
N SER A 223 -12.61 -10.21 28.67
CA SER A 223 -12.04 -8.97 29.25
C SER A 223 -11.61 -7.84 28.30
N THR A 224 -12.36 -6.73 28.33
CA THR A 224 -11.86 -5.33 28.22
C THR A 224 -11.05 -4.93 26.97
N THR A 225 -11.38 -5.43 25.78
CA THR A 225 -11.00 -4.80 24.50
C THR A 225 -12.07 -5.11 23.46
N THR A 226 -12.88 -4.13 23.05
CA THR A 226 -13.85 -4.29 21.95
C THR A 226 -13.07 -4.47 20.64
N LYS A 227 -12.79 -5.72 20.27
CA LYS A 227 -12.12 -6.05 19.02
C LYS A 227 -13.08 -5.77 17.88
N ILE A 228 -12.81 -4.72 17.12
CA ILE A 228 -13.56 -4.35 15.91
C ILE A 228 -13.39 -5.48 14.88
N ASN A 229 -14.52 -6.03 14.42
CA ASN A 229 -14.54 -7.11 13.45
C ASN A 229 -14.66 -6.51 12.05
N PHE A 230 -13.50 -6.32 11.42
CA PHE A 230 -13.47 -5.91 10.02
C PHE A 230 -13.79 -7.08 9.08
N GLN A 231 -14.54 -6.81 8.02
CA GLN A 231 -14.82 -7.77 6.94
C GLN A 231 -13.55 -8.16 6.14
N GLU A 232 -13.69 -9.01 5.12
CA GLU A 232 -12.59 -9.36 4.22
C GLU A 232 -11.91 -8.09 3.67
N LYS A 233 -10.59 -8.10 3.50
CA LYS A 233 -9.85 -6.90 3.15
C LYS A 233 -9.65 -6.79 1.63
N GLU A 234 -10.08 -5.68 1.06
CA GLU A 234 -9.70 -5.25 -0.29
C GLU A 234 -8.44 -4.38 -0.16
N THR A 235 -7.35 -4.77 -0.81
CA THR A 235 -6.06 -4.09 -0.64
C THR A 235 -5.88 -3.02 -1.71
N CYS A 236 -5.46 -1.82 -1.30
CA CYS A 236 -5.23 -0.68 -2.19
C CYS A 236 -4.28 -1.04 -3.36
N PRO A 237 -4.49 -0.50 -4.57
CA PRO A 237 -3.73 -0.87 -5.77
C PRO A 237 -2.23 -0.54 -5.68
N SER A 238 -1.83 0.33 -4.75
CA SER A 238 -0.43 0.66 -4.49
C SER A 238 0.38 -0.48 -3.86
N ASP A 239 -0.28 -1.56 -3.41
CA ASP A 239 0.37 -2.75 -2.88
C ASP A 239 0.04 -3.98 -3.74
N GLN A 240 0.37 -3.91 -5.02
CA GLN A 240 0.48 -5.10 -5.88
C GLN A 240 1.76 -5.89 -5.60
N SER A 241 2.30 -5.87 -4.37
CA SER A 241 3.41 -6.76 -4.00
C SER A 241 3.07 -8.21 -4.32
N LYS A 242 1.81 -8.64 -4.18
CA LYS A 242 1.31 -9.96 -4.60
C LYS A 242 1.37 -10.23 -6.11
N THR A 243 0.99 -9.26 -6.94
CA THR A 243 1.02 -9.40 -8.39
C THR A 243 2.42 -9.24 -8.96
N ASP A 244 3.30 -8.49 -8.27
CA ASP A 244 4.72 -8.33 -8.58
C ASP A 244 5.51 -9.63 -8.38
N TRP A 245 5.05 -10.55 -7.52
CA TRP A 245 5.67 -11.87 -7.40
C TRP A 245 5.53 -12.70 -8.68
N VAL A 246 4.46 -12.55 -9.47
CA VAL A 246 4.24 -13.36 -10.68
C VAL A 246 5.33 -13.11 -11.75
N PRO A 247 5.63 -11.86 -12.16
CA PRO A 247 6.73 -11.58 -13.08
C PRO A 247 8.10 -11.92 -12.46
N ILE A 248 8.31 -11.71 -11.15
CA ILE A 248 9.57 -12.09 -10.49
C ILE A 248 9.79 -13.61 -10.49
N ILE A 249 8.77 -14.40 -10.16
CA ILE A 249 8.82 -15.86 -10.15
C ILE A 249 8.99 -16.39 -11.57
N SER A 250 8.21 -15.89 -12.53
CA SER A 250 8.33 -16.32 -13.93
C SER A 250 9.68 -15.96 -14.54
N GLY A 251 10.22 -14.77 -14.27
CA GLY A 251 11.56 -14.36 -14.68
C GLY A 251 12.66 -15.21 -14.04
N SER A 252 12.51 -15.58 -12.77
CA SER A 252 13.45 -16.46 -12.06
C SER A 252 13.47 -17.88 -12.63
N ILE A 253 12.29 -18.45 -12.92
CA ILE A 253 12.18 -19.77 -13.56
C ILE A 253 12.80 -19.75 -14.95
N LEU A 254 12.53 -18.72 -15.76
CA LEU A 254 13.09 -18.59 -17.09
C LEU A 254 14.63 -18.51 -17.05
N THR A 255 15.18 -17.70 -16.14
CA THR A 255 16.63 -17.57 -15.97
C THR A 255 17.27 -18.89 -15.52
N ALA A 256 16.64 -19.61 -14.59
CA ALA A 256 17.10 -20.92 -14.15
C ALA A 256 17.09 -21.95 -15.29
N LEU A 257 16.05 -21.98 -16.12
CA LEU A 257 15.97 -22.87 -17.28
C LEU A 257 17.06 -22.55 -18.31
N ILE A 258 17.35 -21.28 -18.57
CA ILE A 258 18.44 -20.86 -19.47
C ILE A 258 19.79 -21.34 -18.93
N LEU A 259 20.06 -21.15 -17.64
CA LEU A 259 21.31 -21.60 -17.01
C LEU A 259 21.47 -23.12 -17.06
N ILE A 260 20.40 -23.86 -16.79
CA ILE A 260 20.41 -25.33 -16.88
C ILE A 260 20.68 -25.78 -18.32
N ASN A 261 20.02 -25.17 -19.30
CA ASN A 261 20.22 -25.51 -20.71
C ASN A 261 21.65 -25.19 -21.16
N LEU A 262 22.22 -24.08 -20.70
CA LEU A 262 23.60 -23.72 -20.97
C LEU A 262 24.61 -24.67 -20.30
N LEU A 263 24.32 -25.14 -19.09
CA LEU A 263 25.11 -26.18 -18.42
C LEU A 263 25.04 -27.52 -19.16
N PHE A 264 23.85 -27.94 -19.60
CA PHE A 264 23.71 -29.15 -20.43
C PHE A 264 24.46 -29.02 -21.75
N TYR A 265 24.38 -27.87 -22.40
CA TYR A 265 25.12 -27.59 -23.63
C TYR A 265 26.64 -27.64 -23.39
N LEU A 266 27.15 -27.03 -22.33
CA LEU A 266 28.57 -27.08 -21.97
C LEU A 266 29.02 -28.50 -21.63
N PHE A 267 28.22 -29.26 -20.88
CA PHE A 267 28.54 -30.64 -20.51
C PHE A 267 28.50 -31.56 -21.74
N TYR A 268 27.52 -31.37 -22.62
CA TYR A 268 27.43 -32.06 -23.91
C TYR A 268 28.67 -31.75 -24.76
N ARG A 269 29.04 -30.47 -24.88
CA ARG A 269 30.24 -30.04 -25.62
C ARG A 269 31.53 -30.56 -25.01
N TYR A 270 31.63 -30.66 -23.68
CA TYR A 270 32.79 -31.21 -22.97
C TYR A 270 32.90 -32.74 -23.12
N ARG A 271 31.77 -33.44 -23.25
CA ARG A 271 31.71 -34.90 -23.45
C ARG A 271 31.90 -35.31 -24.92
N LEU A 272 31.70 -34.41 -25.88
CA LEU A 272 32.09 -34.67 -27.27
C LEU A 272 33.61 -34.65 -27.37
N SER A 273 34.22 -35.79 -27.72
CA SER A 273 35.61 -35.82 -28.19
C SER A 273 35.75 -34.88 -29.39
N ASN A 274 36.89 -34.19 -29.51
CA ASN A 274 37.20 -33.27 -30.61
C ASN A 274 36.97 -33.89 -32.01
N ASP A 275 36.97 -35.22 -32.10
CA ASP A 275 36.77 -35.98 -33.33
C ASP A 275 35.38 -35.81 -33.96
N VAL A 276 34.34 -35.50 -33.17
CA VAL A 276 32.98 -35.31 -33.72
C VAL A 276 32.75 -33.87 -34.19
N LEU A 277 33.49 -32.89 -33.67
CA LEU A 277 33.47 -31.50 -34.14
C LEU A 277 34.18 -31.33 -35.50
N ALA A 278 35.13 -32.21 -35.82
CA ALA A 278 35.77 -32.27 -37.14
C ALA A 278 34.82 -32.79 -38.25
N ILE A 279 33.72 -33.46 -37.89
CA ILE A 279 32.77 -34.04 -38.87
C ILE A 279 31.66 -33.04 -39.25
N VAL A 280 31.35 -32.04 -38.42
CA VAL A 280 30.28 -31.06 -38.71
C VAL A 280 30.79 -29.84 -39.50
N ASN A 281 32.11 -29.65 -39.62
CA ASN A 281 32.68 -28.70 -40.57
C ASN A 281 34.14 -29.05 -40.94
N PRO A 282 34.39 -29.76 -42.05
CA PRO A 282 35.75 -30.04 -42.51
C PRO A 282 36.53 -28.80 -42.99
N ASN A 283 35.93 -27.60 -43.00
CA ASN A 283 36.55 -26.36 -43.47
C ASN A 283 36.73 -25.27 -42.39
N SER A 284 36.55 -25.56 -41.09
CA SER A 284 36.95 -24.60 -40.06
C SER A 284 38.47 -24.67 -39.85
N HIS A 285 39.18 -23.81 -40.58
CA HIS A 285 40.62 -23.55 -40.59
C HIS A 285 41.28 -23.37 -39.20
N PHE A 286 41.43 -24.45 -38.45
CA PHE A 286 42.39 -24.57 -37.36
C PHE A 286 43.18 -25.88 -37.48
N ALA A 287 43.38 -26.36 -38.72
CA ALA A 287 44.46 -27.28 -39.04
C ALA A 287 45.77 -26.52 -38.85
N ASP A 288 46.40 -26.90 -37.76
CA ASP A 288 47.56 -26.34 -37.13
C ASP A 288 48.78 -26.45 -38.05
N LYS A 289 49.29 -25.31 -38.55
CA LYS A 289 50.51 -25.23 -39.38
C LYS A 289 51.75 -25.87 -38.72
N ILE A 290 51.66 -26.18 -37.43
CA ILE A 290 52.70 -26.87 -36.65
C ILE A 290 52.71 -28.38 -36.95
N TYR A 291 51.57 -28.99 -37.32
CA TYR A 291 51.48 -30.41 -37.66
C TYR A 291 51.92 -30.69 -39.10
N ASP A 292 51.57 -29.84 -40.07
CA ASP A 292 52.01 -30.00 -41.47
C ASP A 292 53.54 -29.92 -41.59
N LYS A 293 54.17 -28.99 -40.84
CA LYS A 293 55.64 -28.86 -40.83
C LYS A 293 56.35 -30.10 -40.27
N LYS A 294 55.75 -30.81 -39.31
CA LYS A 294 56.34 -32.03 -38.73
C LYS A 294 56.18 -33.24 -39.64
N MET A 295 55.17 -33.27 -40.51
CA MET A 295 55.01 -34.34 -41.49
C MET A 295 55.95 -34.18 -42.69
N ASP A 296 56.18 -32.95 -43.18
CA ASP A 296 57.18 -32.71 -44.22
C ASP A 296 58.61 -33.07 -43.76
N GLU A 297 58.92 -32.87 -42.47
CA GLU A 297 60.24 -33.21 -41.90
C GLU A 297 60.44 -34.74 -41.79
N PHE A 298 59.37 -35.50 -41.50
CA PHE A 298 59.40 -36.97 -41.45
C PHE A 298 59.53 -37.59 -42.85
N ASP A 299 58.80 -37.10 -43.86
CA ASP A 299 58.88 -37.61 -45.24
C ASP A 299 60.22 -37.29 -45.93
N SER A 300 60.90 -36.22 -45.48
CA SER A 300 62.24 -35.88 -45.97
C SER A 300 63.34 -36.79 -45.42
N LEU A 301 63.20 -37.31 -44.20
CA LEU A 301 64.14 -38.28 -43.63
C LEU A 301 64.03 -39.64 -44.33
N ASP A 302 62.82 -40.10 -44.65
CA ASP A 302 62.58 -41.43 -45.23
C ASP A 302 62.98 -41.54 -46.72
N ARG A 303 63.11 -40.40 -47.41
CA ARG A 303 63.68 -40.33 -48.77
C ARG A 303 65.21 -40.29 -48.80
N SER A 304 65.88 -39.95 -47.69
CA SER A 304 67.35 -39.95 -47.61
C SER A 304 67.95 -41.33 -47.31
N THR A 305 67.15 -42.27 -46.81
CA THR A 305 67.54 -43.64 -46.45
C THR A 305 67.32 -44.67 -47.56
N ASN A 306 66.81 -44.26 -48.74
CA ASN A 306 66.57 -45.13 -49.90
C ASN A 306 67.33 -44.70 -51.16
N SER A 307 68.46 -44.02 -51.02
CA SER A 307 69.40 -43.74 -52.11
C SER A 307 70.85 -44.01 -51.68
N ASP A 308 71.19 -45.30 -51.63
CA ASP A 308 72.51 -45.88 -51.94
C ASP A 308 72.31 -46.95 -53.02
#